data_AF-A0AA39M075-F1
#
_entry.id   AF-A0AA39M075-F1
#
_cell.length_a   1.000
_cell.length_b   1.000
_cell.length_c   1.000
_cell.angle_alpha   90.00
_cell.angle_beta   90.00
_cell.angle_gamma   90.00
#
_symmetry.space_group_name_H-M   'P 1'
#
loop_
_entity.id
_entity.type
_entity.pdbx_description
1 polymer ?
#
loop_
_entity_poly.entity_id
_entity_poly.type
_entity_poly.pdbx_seq_one_letter_code
_entity_poly.pdbx_strand_id
1 'polypeptide(L)'
;MGQEISLNNVRLDNERFEEFRRSLSPDQRILLKACFVPPPALPCPEGSPPYLEQSAPPPPVEPRKRPSIGTLDAPIPAKRTFKGVSDTPVVYESRSPSIRDDYVESVRTKLMKAKQDLDYVSKRREKDFAEARASVDKQVNGPSGIIIKCMFCYGNHFTNSCYIYDTYGKRRDQCIQMGLCPTCIFRKHDGSCRLSHECRTCRKDGHASAMCTWYVDLREKVMKLENELRELEDEKRR
;
A
#
# COMPACT_ATOMS: atom_id res chain seq x y z
N MET A 1 13.05 22.30 3.99
CA MET A 1 13.62 21.94 5.30
C MET A 1 13.70 20.42 5.36
N GLY A 2 14.85 19.85 5.00
CA GLY A 2 15.07 18.40 5.03
C GLY A 2 15.49 17.99 6.44
N GLN A 3 14.79 17.02 7.04
CA GLN A 3 15.25 16.40 8.28
C GLN A 3 16.41 15.48 7.96
N GLU A 4 17.61 15.82 8.44
CA GLU A 4 18.74 14.90 8.49
C GLU A 4 18.36 13.73 9.40
N ILE A 5 18.23 12.54 8.82
CA ILE A 5 18.08 11.30 9.59
C ILE A 5 19.43 11.07 10.27
N SER A 6 19.48 11.34 11.58
CA SER A 6 20.67 11.15 12.41
C SER A 6 21.13 9.68 12.35
N LEU A 7 22.27 9.45 11.70
CA LEU A 7 22.94 8.14 11.58
C LEU A 7 23.33 7.53 12.94
N ASN A 8 23.18 8.28 14.04
CA ASN A 8 23.48 7.81 15.39
C ASN A 8 22.50 6.73 15.88
N ASN A 9 21.27 6.65 15.35
CA ASN A 9 20.31 5.60 15.74
C ASN A 9 20.63 4.23 15.16
N VAL A 10 21.32 4.15 14.01
CA VAL A 10 21.73 2.86 13.41
C VAL A 10 22.86 2.20 14.22
N ARG A 11 23.66 3.01 14.94
CA ARG A 11 24.81 2.53 15.68
C ARG A 11 24.42 1.77 16.97
N LEU A 12 23.29 2.13 17.59
CA LEU A 12 22.79 1.48 18.81
C LEU A 12 22.26 0.05 18.56
N ASP A 13 21.72 -0.23 17.37
CA ASP A 13 21.27 -1.58 17.02
C ASP A 13 22.44 -2.56 16.86
N ASN A 14 23.62 -2.08 16.45
CA ASN A 14 24.82 -2.91 16.33
C ASN A 14 25.39 -3.33 17.69
N GLU A 15 25.42 -2.43 18.68
CA GLU A 15 25.94 -2.78 20.02
C GLU A 15 25.05 -3.81 20.71
N ARG A 16 23.73 -3.64 20.62
CA ARG A 16 22.76 -4.58 21.19
C ARG A 16 22.78 -5.93 20.48
N PHE A 17 23.03 -5.94 19.17
CA PHE A 17 23.20 -7.17 18.41
C PHE A 17 24.51 -7.91 18.77
N GLU A 18 25.60 -7.17 18.98
CA GLU A 18 26.88 -7.77 19.43
C GLU A 18 26.78 -8.30 20.87
N GLU A 19 26.05 -7.63 21.75
CA GLU A 19 25.78 -8.12 23.10
C GLU A 19 24.95 -9.41 23.08
N PHE A 20 23.92 -9.48 22.22
CA PHE A 20 23.17 -10.71 21.97
C PHE A 20 24.08 -11.83 21.43
N ARG A 21 24.95 -11.56 20.45
CA ARG A 21 25.93 -12.55 19.94
C ARG A 21 26.86 -13.06 21.05
N ARG A 22 27.25 -12.20 21.99
CA ARG A 22 28.07 -12.57 23.15
C ARG A 22 27.28 -13.41 24.17
N SER A 23 25.98 -13.23 24.30
CA SER A 23 25.15 -14.06 25.20
C SER A 23 24.89 -15.48 24.69
N LEU A 24 25.09 -15.74 23.39
CA LEU A 24 24.90 -17.07 22.81
C LEU A 24 26.04 -18.03 23.18
N SER A 25 25.71 -19.31 23.39
CA SER A 25 26.71 -20.38 23.60
C SER A 25 27.56 -20.61 22.34
N PRO A 26 28.75 -21.22 22.44
CA PRO A 26 29.60 -21.50 21.28
C PRO A 26 28.86 -22.22 20.14
N ASP A 27 28.04 -23.22 20.47
CA ASP A 27 27.26 -24.00 19.48
C ASP A 27 26.18 -23.15 18.81
N GLN A 28 25.50 -22.28 19.56
CA GLN A 28 24.51 -21.34 19.01
C GLN A 28 25.17 -20.29 18.10
N ARG A 29 26.39 -19.84 18.42
CA ARG A 29 27.14 -18.92 17.54
C ARG A 29 27.54 -19.57 16.22
N ILE A 30 27.84 -20.87 16.23
CA ILE A 30 28.12 -21.65 15.01
C ILE A 30 26.87 -21.74 14.14
N LEU A 31 25.71 -22.06 14.73
CA LEU A 31 24.44 -22.10 14.02
C LEU A 31 24.03 -20.72 13.46
N LEU A 32 24.21 -19.65 14.22
CA LEU A 32 23.91 -18.29 13.75
C LEU A 32 24.81 -17.88 12.57
N LYS A 33 26.09 -18.29 12.58
CA LYS A 33 27.01 -18.10 11.44
C LYS A 33 26.59 -18.91 10.21
N ALA A 34 26.07 -20.12 10.39
CA ALA A 34 25.61 -20.97 9.28
C ALA A 34 24.34 -20.43 8.62
N CYS A 35 23.44 -19.79 9.37
CA CYS A 35 22.19 -19.22 8.82
C CYS A 35 22.35 -17.87 8.10
N PHE A 36 23.46 -17.15 8.34
CA PHE A 36 23.75 -15.83 7.75
C PHE A 36 24.95 -15.83 6.81
N VAL A 37 25.30 -16.98 6.23
CA VAL A 37 26.17 -16.97 5.05
C VAL A 37 25.31 -16.38 3.92
N PRO A 38 25.55 -15.15 3.43
CA PRO A 38 24.92 -14.71 2.21
C PRO A 38 25.20 -15.80 1.17
N PRO A 39 24.18 -16.27 0.42
CA PRO A 39 24.39 -17.35 -0.53
C PRO A 39 25.64 -17.02 -1.34
N PRO A 40 26.61 -17.95 -1.47
CA PRO A 40 27.83 -17.69 -2.19
C PRO A 40 27.43 -17.10 -3.53
N ALA A 41 27.99 -15.94 -3.88
CA ALA A 41 27.77 -15.32 -5.18
C ALA A 41 28.15 -16.38 -6.21
N LEU A 42 27.15 -17.10 -6.73
CA LEU A 42 27.38 -18.11 -7.73
C LEU A 42 28.06 -17.35 -8.88
N PRO A 43 29.23 -17.81 -9.35
CA PRO A 43 29.85 -17.20 -10.51
C PRO A 43 28.79 -17.23 -11.61
N CYS A 44 28.35 -16.04 -12.03
CA CYS A 44 27.50 -15.92 -13.21
C CYS A 44 28.19 -16.71 -14.30
N PRO A 45 27.55 -17.73 -14.90
CA PRO A 45 28.19 -18.49 -15.97
C PRO A 45 28.57 -17.49 -17.07
N GLU A 46 29.87 -17.27 -17.23
CA GLU A 46 30.43 -16.61 -18.40
C GLU A 46 30.02 -17.46 -19.60
N GLY A 47 29.14 -16.93 -20.43
CA GLY A 47 28.51 -17.68 -21.52
C GLY A 47 26.99 -17.71 -21.48
N SER A 48 26.33 -16.66 -20.98
CA SER A 48 24.96 -16.40 -21.43
C SER A 48 24.99 -16.25 -22.96
N PRO A 49 24.28 -17.08 -23.74
CA PRO A 49 24.23 -16.93 -25.18
C PRO A 49 23.74 -15.52 -25.51
N PRO A 50 24.22 -14.89 -26.60
CA PRO A 50 23.70 -13.61 -27.04
C PRO A 50 22.20 -13.75 -27.18
N TYR A 51 21.47 -12.97 -26.39
CA TYR A 51 20.02 -12.88 -26.48
C TYR A 51 19.73 -12.43 -27.91
N LEU A 52 19.21 -13.33 -28.74
CA LEU A 52 18.78 -13.04 -30.10
C LEU A 52 17.65 -12.02 -29.99
N GLU A 53 18.03 -10.76 -30.15
CA GLU A 53 17.16 -9.59 -30.19
C GLU A 53 16.40 -9.61 -31.52
N GLN A 54 15.39 -10.49 -31.60
CA GLN A 54 14.39 -10.52 -32.66
C GLN A 54 13.00 -10.57 -32.03
N SER A 55 12.66 -9.53 -31.28
CA SER A 55 11.26 -9.21 -31.02
C SER A 55 10.90 -8.09 -31.99
N ALA A 56 10.13 -8.44 -33.03
CA ALA A 56 9.55 -7.47 -33.94
C ALA A 56 8.86 -6.34 -33.14
N PRO A 57 8.90 -5.09 -33.62
CA PRO A 57 8.20 -3.99 -32.97
C PRO A 57 6.73 -4.37 -32.81
N PRO A 58 6.11 -4.07 -31.64
CA PRO A 58 4.70 -4.35 -31.44
C PRO A 58 3.89 -3.64 -32.56
N PRO A 59 2.85 -4.30 -33.11
CA PRO A 59 2.03 -3.69 -34.13
C PRO A 59 1.45 -2.36 -33.62
N PRO A 60 1.27 -1.36 -34.50
CA PRO A 60 0.67 -0.09 -34.12
C PRO A 60 -0.68 -0.33 -33.45
N VAL A 61 -0.82 0.15 -32.22
CA VAL A 61 -2.06 0.03 -31.45
C VAL A 61 -3.10 0.91 -32.13
N GLU A 62 -4.11 0.30 -32.74
CA GLU A 62 -5.22 1.03 -33.33
C GLU A 62 -5.93 1.90 -32.26
N PRO A 63 -6.23 3.17 -32.56
CA PRO A 63 -6.94 4.04 -31.64
C PRO A 63 -8.32 3.45 -31.36
N ARG A 64 -8.54 3.06 -30.09
CA ARG A 64 -9.85 2.58 -29.62
C ARG A 64 -10.89 3.65 -29.90
N LYS A 65 -11.86 3.35 -30.77
CA LYS A 65 -13.02 4.18 -31.05
C LYS A 65 -13.74 4.48 -29.72
N ARG A 66 -13.77 5.75 -29.32
CA ARG A 66 -14.56 6.23 -28.18
C ARG A 66 -16.03 5.87 -28.44
N PRO A 67 -16.72 5.14 -27.55
CA PRO A 67 -18.16 4.96 -27.69
C PRO A 67 -18.83 6.34 -27.60
N SER A 68 -19.58 6.68 -28.63
CA SER A 68 -20.41 7.88 -28.70
C SER A 68 -21.41 7.85 -27.53
N ILE A 69 -21.27 8.82 -26.62
CA ILE A 69 -22.19 9.04 -25.50
C ILE A 69 -23.54 9.41 -26.11
N GLY A 70 -24.47 8.46 -26.07
CA GLY A 70 -25.87 8.70 -26.44
C GLY A 70 -26.48 9.72 -25.49
N THR A 71 -27.04 10.78 -26.05
CA THR A 71 -27.89 11.75 -25.36
C THR A 71 -29.12 11.03 -24.82
N LEU A 72 -29.16 10.80 -23.52
CA LEU A 72 -30.34 10.34 -22.80
C LEU A 72 -31.23 11.56 -22.51
N ASP A 73 -32.19 11.81 -23.40
CA ASP A 73 -33.33 12.69 -23.17
C ASP A 73 -34.24 12.06 -22.11
N ALA A 74 -33.97 12.34 -20.84
CA ALA A 74 -34.84 11.94 -19.74
C ALA A 74 -36.02 12.95 -19.62
N PRO A 75 -37.28 12.48 -19.61
CA PRO A 75 -38.45 13.34 -19.48
C PRO A 75 -38.54 13.99 -18.09
N ILE A 76 -38.77 15.30 -18.08
CA ILE A 76 -38.98 16.12 -16.88
C ILE A 76 -40.29 15.67 -16.21
N PRO A 77 -40.28 15.24 -14.92
CA PRO A 77 -41.49 14.83 -14.23
C PRO A 77 -42.42 16.04 -14.00
N ALA A 78 -43.70 15.84 -14.31
CA ALA A 78 -44.75 16.85 -14.21
C ALA A 78 -44.94 17.37 -12.77
N LYS A 79 -45.24 18.67 -12.69
CA LYS A 79 -45.47 19.43 -11.46
C LYS A 79 -46.59 18.82 -10.62
N ARG A 80 -46.27 18.28 -9.44
CA ARG A 80 -47.26 17.88 -8.42
C ARG A 80 -47.86 19.14 -7.79
N THR A 81 -49.16 19.32 -7.98
CA THR A 81 -49.99 20.30 -7.26
C THR A 81 -50.23 19.81 -5.83
N PHE A 82 -49.58 20.45 -4.85
CA PHE A 82 -49.83 20.21 -3.42
C PHE A 82 -51.11 20.95 -3.01
N LYS A 83 -52.13 20.18 -2.59
CA LYS A 83 -53.39 20.70 -2.03
C LYS A 83 -53.27 20.75 -0.50
N GLY A 84 -53.45 21.94 0.05
CA GLY A 84 -53.98 22.20 1.40
C GLY A 84 -53.14 21.72 2.58
N VAL A 85 -52.37 22.63 3.17
CA VAL A 85 -51.87 22.48 4.55
C VAL A 85 -52.44 23.63 5.37
N SER A 86 -53.12 23.27 6.45
CA SER A 86 -53.80 24.13 7.41
C SER A 86 -52.84 24.99 8.22
N ASP A 87 -53.22 26.25 8.41
CA ASP A 87 -52.52 27.29 9.17
C ASP A 87 -52.37 26.92 10.65
N THR A 88 -51.28 26.23 10.97
CA THR A 88 -50.75 26.20 12.34
C THR A 88 -49.53 27.12 12.37
N PRO A 89 -49.44 28.08 13.31
CA PRO A 89 -48.27 28.94 13.42
C PRO A 89 -47.08 28.09 13.87
N VAL A 90 -46.29 27.64 12.90
CA VAL A 90 -45.01 26.97 13.14
C VAL A 90 -44.06 28.02 13.71
N VAL A 91 -43.83 27.97 15.03
CA VAL A 91 -42.75 28.72 15.68
C VAL A 91 -41.44 28.13 15.17
N TYR A 92 -40.91 28.69 14.08
CA TYR A 92 -39.65 28.27 13.50
C TYR A 92 -38.53 28.89 14.33
N GLU A 93 -38.09 28.20 15.39
CA GLU A 93 -36.83 28.50 16.07
C GLU A 93 -35.69 28.34 15.06
N SER A 94 -35.39 29.45 14.39
CA SER A 94 -34.40 29.57 13.33
C SER A 94 -33.00 29.58 13.95
N ARG A 95 -32.58 28.46 14.54
CA ARG A 95 -31.16 28.24 14.85
C ARG A 95 -30.49 27.73 13.57
N SER A 96 -30.15 28.65 12.69
CA SER A 96 -29.28 28.37 11.56
C SER A 96 -27.99 27.72 12.09
N PRO A 97 -27.60 26.53 11.59
CA PRO A 97 -26.30 25.96 11.89
C PRO A 97 -25.22 26.99 11.61
N SER A 98 -24.29 27.18 12.55
CA SER A 98 -23.15 28.03 12.25
C SER A 98 -22.35 27.37 11.13
N ILE A 99 -21.76 28.16 10.23
CA ILE A 99 -20.84 27.66 9.18
C ILE A 99 -19.76 26.73 9.77
N ARG A 100 -19.43 26.91 11.06
CA ARG A 100 -18.48 26.08 11.80
C ARG A 100 -19.03 24.70 12.14
N ASP A 101 -20.30 24.57 12.50
CA ASP A 101 -20.92 23.28 12.82
C ASP A 101 -20.97 22.37 11.59
N ASP A 102 -21.30 22.94 10.42
CA ASP A 102 -21.27 22.21 9.14
C ASP A 102 -19.86 21.72 8.79
N TYR A 103 -18.83 22.52 9.10
CA TYR A 103 -17.44 22.13 8.89
C TYR A 103 -17.02 20.98 9.81
N VAL A 104 -17.35 21.05 11.10
CA VAL A 104 -17.08 19.98 12.07
C VAL A 104 -17.70 18.66 11.61
N GLU A 105 -18.96 18.69 11.16
CA GLU A 105 -19.64 17.49 10.69
C GLU A 105 -19.03 16.95 9.38
N SER A 106 -18.55 17.83 8.51
CA SER A 106 -17.77 17.45 7.32
C SER A 106 -16.48 16.71 7.69
N VAL A 107 -15.73 17.21 8.69
CA VAL A 107 -14.49 16.56 9.17
C VAL A 107 -14.81 15.20 9.80
N ARG A 108 -15.85 15.09 10.63
CA ARG A 108 -16.32 13.81 11.20
C ARG A 108 -16.67 12.79 10.12
N THR A 109 -17.40 13.22 9.10
CA THR A 109 -17.77 12.36 7.96
C THR A 109 -16.53 11.87 7.21
N LYS A 110 -15.56 12.77 6.93
CA LYS A 110 -14.28 12.41 6.29
C LYS A 110 -13.47 11.43 7.15
N LEU A 111 -13.44 11.65 8.47
CA LEU A 111 -12.74 10.80 9.42
C LEU A 111 -13.35 9.41 9.48
N MET A 112 -14.68 9.32 9.59
CA MET A 112 -15.40 8.04 9.59
C MET A 112 -15.11 7.23 8.32
N LYS A 113 -15.19 7.87 7.16
CA LYS A 113 -14.85 7.22 5.88
C LYS A 113 -13.40 6.76 5.83
N ALA A 114 -12.45 7.59 6.24
CA ALA A 114 -11.03 7.22 6.27
C ALA A 114 -10.74 6.04 7.22
N LYS A 115 -11.42 5.98 8.37
CA LYS A 115 -11.35 4.84 9.29
C LYS A 115 -11.93 3.55 8.69
N GLN A 116 -13.05 3.63 7.98
CA GLN A 116 -13.62 2.49 7.25
C GLN A 116 -12.68 1.97 6.16
N ASP A 117 -12.09 2.88 5.37
CA ASP A 117 -11.10 2.52 4.36
C ASP A 117 -9.87 1.84 5.00
N LEU A 118 -9.38 2.37 6.14
CA LEU A 118 -8.24 1.80 6.85
C LEU A 118 -8.54 0.40 7.43
N ASP A 119 -9.73 0.20 7.99
CA ASP A 119 -10.21 -1.10 8.48
C ASP A 119 -10.31 -2.12 7.34
N TYR A 120 -10.92 -1.73 6.22
CA TYR A 120 -11.02 -2.56 5.02
C TYR A 120 -9.64 -3.04 4.54
N VAL A 121 -8.68 -2.11 4.40
CA VAL A 121 -7.32 -2.46 3.95
C VAL A 121 -6.59 -3.33 4.96
N SER A 122 -6.76 -3.07 6.26
CA SER A 122 -6.15 -3.87 7.33
C SER A 122 -6.66 -5.31 7.29
N LYS A 123 -7.98 -5.52 7.25
CA LYS A 123 -8.60 -6.85 7.15
C LYS A 123 -8.20 -7.58 5.85
N ARG A 124 -8.16 -6.86 4.73
CA ARG A 124 -7.72 -7.44 3.45
C ARG A 124 -6.28 -7.93 3.55
N ARG A 125 -5.40 -7.13 4.17
CA ARG A 125 -3.99 -7.45 4.34
C ARG A 125 -3.78 -8.63 5.29
N GLU A 126 -4.51 -8.68 6.40
CA GLU A 126 -4.51 -9.82 7.33
C GLU A 126 -4.95 -11.10 6.64
N LYS A 127 -6.01 -11.04 5.82
CA LYS A 127 -6.46 -12.15 5.00
C LYS A 127 -5.37 -12.61 4.01
N ASP A 128 -4.77 -11.69 3.27
CA ASP A 128 -3.70 -12.01 2.31
C ASP A 128 -2.48 -12.62 3.03
N PHE A 129 -2.16 -12.21 4.27
CA PHE A 129 -1.11 -12.82 5.10
C PHE A 129 -1.50 -14.20 5.66
N ALA A 130 -2.76 -14.39 6.05
CA ALA A 130 -3.26 -15.68 6.51
C ALA A 130 -3.28 -16.70 5.36
N GLU A 131 -3.73 -16.31 4.18
CA GLU A 131 -3.68 -17.12 2.96
C GLU A 131 -2.24 -17.46 2.57
N ALA A 132 -1.32 -16.49 2.64
CA ALA A 132 0.10 -16.73 2.41
C ALA A 132 0.66 -17.78 3.38
N ARG A 133 0.39 -17.67 4.69
CA ARG A 133 0.82 -18.65 5.69
C ARG A 133 0.23 -20.03 5.43
N ALA A 134 -1.07 -20.12 5.16
CA ALA A 134 -1.73 -21.40 4.85
C ALA A 134 -1.26 -22.03 3.53
N SER A 135 -0.77 -21.23 2.58
CA SER A 135 -0.28 -21.73 1.29
C SER A 135 1.09 -22.41 1.39
N VAL A 136 1.92 -22.01 2.36
CA VAL A 136 3.22 -22.65 2.64
C VAL A 136 3.02 -24.15 2.90
N ASP A 137 2.00 -24.51 3.69
CA ASP A 137 1.72 -25.90 4.06
C ASP A 137 1.17 -26.72 2.88
N LYS A 138 0.41 -26.08 1.98
CA LYS A 138 -0.26 -26.74 0.86
C LYS A 138 0.65 -26.94 -0.35
N GLN A 139 1.56 -26.01 -0.64
CA GLN A 139 2.42 -26.07 -1.83
C GLN A 139 3.44 -27.21 -1.80
N VAL A 140 3.77 -27.74 -0.63
CA VAL A 140 4.65 -28.91 -0.51
C VAL A 140 4.01 -30.18 -1.11
N ASN A 141 2.68 -30.22 -1.24
CA ASN A 141 1.94 -31.45 -1.57
C ASN A 141 1.05 -31.36 -2.82
N GLY A 142 1.09 -30.27 -3.58
CA GLY A 142 0.18 -30.02 -4.72
C GLY A 142 0.74 -30.47 -6.08
N PRO A 143 -0.07 -31.07 -6.97
CA PRO A 143 0.37 -31.59 -8.28
C PRO A 143 0.78 -30.51 -9.28
N SER A 144 0.41 -29.25 -9.06
CA SER A 144 0.76 -28.12 -9.93
C SER A 144 2.08 -27.43 -9.58
N GLY A 145 2.75 -27.80 -8.46
CA GLY A 145 4.19 -27.59 -8.18
C GLY A 145 4.81 -26.18 -8.32
N ILE A 146 4.09 -25.14 -8.75
CA ILE A 146 4.67 -23.81 -8.96
C ILE A 146 4.88 -23.16 -7.59
N ILE A 147 6.12 -23.24 -7.11
CA ILE A 147 6.58 -22.57 -5.89
C ILE A 147 6.70 -21.08 -6.21
N ILE A 148 5.81 -20.28 -5.64
CA ILE A 148 5.88 -18.82 -5.75
C ILE A 148 6.85 -18.32 -4.66
N LYS A 149 8.03 -17.88 -5.09
CA LYS A 149 9.05 -17.33 -4.20
C LYS A 149 8.87 -15.83 -4.03
N CYS A 150 8.81 -15.38 -2.78
CA CYS A 150 8.83 -13.97 -2.44
C CYS A 150 10.14 -13.32 -2.90
N MET A 151 10.06 -12.19 -3.59
CA MET A 151 11.29 -11.54 -4.09
C MET A 151 12.13 -10.88 -3.00
N PHE A 152 11.59 -10.65 -1.80
CA PHE A 152 12.32 -9.99 -0.73
C PHE A 152 13.05 -10.96 0.20
N CYS A 153 12.39 -12.06 0.58
CA CYS A 153 12.93 -13.01 1.56
C CYS A 153 13.09 -14.43 1.00
N TYR A 154 12.80 -14.64 -0.28
CA TYR A 154 12.85 -15.95 -0.96
C TYR A 154 12.02 -17.07 -0.33
N GLY A 155 11.10 -16.73 0.58
CA GLY A 155 10.15 -17.67 1.18
C GLY A 155 8.98 -17.99 0.26
N ASN A 156 8.21 -19.03 0.61
CA ASN A 156 7.08 -19.52 -0.19
C ASN A 156 5.81 -18.71 0.08
N HIS A 157 5.77 -17.46 -0.36
CA HIS A 157 4.60 -16.58 -0.30
C HIS A 157 4.67 -15.49 -1.36
N PHE A 158 3.53 -14.85 -1.66
CA PHE A 158 3.51 -13.71 -2.57
C PHE A 158 4.27 -12.51 -2.02
N THR A 159 5.03 -11.82 -2.87
CA THR A 159 5.85 -10.66 -2.50
C THR A 159 5.07 -9.52 -1.83
N ASN A 160 3.80 -9.29 -2.23
CA ASN A 160 2.94 -8.28 -1.60
C ASN A 160 2.56 -8.65 -0.15
N SER A 161 2.54 -9.95 0.18
CA SER A 161 2.21 -10.52 1.49
C SER A 161 3.47 -10.96 2.27
N CYS A 162 4.62 -10.33 2.02
CA CYS A 162 5.82 -10.61 2.81
C CYS A 162 5.70 -10.06 4.24
N TYR A 163 5.77 -10.97 5.23
CA TYR A 163 5.69 -10.67 6.66
C TYR A 163 7.04 -10.30 7.29
N ILE A 164 8.17 -10.66 6.65
CA ILE A 164 9.51 -10.26 7.09
C ILE A 164 9.73 -8.77 6.80
N TYR A 165 9.33 -8.34 5.60
CA TYR A 165 9.35 -6.93 5.17
C TYR A 165 7.93 -6.38 5.22
N ASP A 166 7.42 -6.16 6.42
CA ASP A 166 6.03 -5.77 6.71
C ASP A 166 5.73 -4.27 6.52
N THR A 167 6.73 -3.42 6.35
CA THR A 167 6.54 -1.99 6.12
C THR A 167 7.03 -1.57 4.74
N TYR A 168 6.47 -0.48 4.20
CA TYR A 168 6.94 0.10 2.94
C TYR A 168 8.42 0.47 3.01
N GLY A 169 8.87 1.08 4.11
CA GLY A 169 10.28 1.44 4.34
C GLY A 169 11.20 0.23 4.22
N LYS A 170 10.93 -0.84 4.97
CA LYS A 170 11.70 -2.09 4.91
C LYS A 170 11.75 -2.69 3.50
N ARG A 171 10.63 -2.67 2.76
CA ARG A 171 10.58 -3.18 1.37
C ARG A 171 11.39 -2.31 0.41
N ARG A 172 11.30 -0.99 0.55
CA ARG A 172 12.05 -0.03 -0.26
C ARG A 172 13.55 -0.22 -0.03
N ASP A 173 13.98 -0.31 1.22
CA ASP A 173 15.37 -0.52 1.58
C ASP A 173 15.88 -1.86 1.01
N GLN A 174 15.08 -2.92 1.11
CA GLN A 174 15.40 -4.21 0.51
C GLN A 174 15.52 -4.13 -1.02
N CYS A 175 14.66 -3.38 -1.71
CA CYS A 175 14.80 -3.17 -3.15
C CYS A 175 16.13 -2.50 -3.48
N ILE A 176 16.51 -1.47 -2.73
CA ILE A 176 17.79 -0.76 -2.92
C ILE A 176 18.97 -1.70 -2.72
N GLN A 177 18.95 -2.49 -1.63
CA GLN A 177 19.99 -3.48 -1.33
C GLN A 177 20.13 -4.55 -2.41
N MET A 178 19.02 -4.98 -3.00
CA MET A 178 18.99 -6.01 -4.06
C MET A 178 19.23 -5.44 -5.47
N GLY A 179 19.45 -4.13 -5.63
CA GLY A 179 19.57 -3.51 -6.95
C GLY A 179 18.27 -3.56 -7.77
N LEU A 180 17.13 -3.56 -7.09
CA LEU A 180 15.79 -3.52 -7.68
C LEU A 180 15.24 -2.09 -7.66
N CYS A 181 14.35 -1.79 -8.61
CA CYS A 181 13.61 -0.54 -8.60
C CYS A 181 12.61 -0.52 -7.43
N PRO A 182 12.62 0.50 -6.56
CA PRO A 182 11.70 0.61 -5.42
C PRO A 182 10.25 0.87 -5.85
N THR A 183 10.00 1.06 -7.14
CA THR A 183 8.67 1.33 -7.69
C THR A 183 8.06 0.07 -8.31
N CYS A 184 8.78 -0.59 -9.22
CA CYS A 184 8.26 -1.76 -9.94
C CYS A 184 8.85 -3.09 -9.50
N ILE A 185 9.76 -3.13 -8.51
CA ILE A 185 10.38 -4.34 -7.95
C ILE A 185 11.14 -5.23 -8.95
N PHE A 186 11.37 -4.75 -10.18
CA PHE A 186 12.22 -5.40 -11.20
C PHE A 186 13.65 -4.84 -11.17
N ARG A 187 14.51 -5.32 -12.09
CA ARG A 187 15.88 -4.82 -12.26
C ARG A 187 15.88 -3.28 -12.30
N LYS A 188 16.86 -2.68 -11.62
CA LYS A 188 17.07 -1.22 -11.65
C LYS A 188 17.16 -0.76 -13.10
N HIS A 189 16.44 0.33 -13.39
CA HIS A 189 16.42 0.97 -14.69
C HIS A 189 16.82 2.44 -14.53
N ASP A 190 17.43 2.99 -15.57
CA ASP A 190 17.77 4.41 -15.61
C ASP A 190 16.54 5.23 -16.01
N GLY A 191 16.29 6.33 -15.30
CA GLY A 191 15.15 7.22 -15.54
C GLY A 191 13.84 6.80 -14.86
N SER A 192 12.72 7.31 -15.39
CA SER A 192 11.39 7.13 -14.81
C SER A 192 10.88 5.70 -14.99
N CYS A 193 10.23 5.16 -13.96
CA CYS A 193 9.63 3.84 -14.00
C CYS A 193 8.43 3.80 -14.95
N ARG A 194 8.42 2.86 -15.90
CA ARG A 194 7.37 2.72 -16.93
C ARG A 194 6.33 1.65 -16.60
N LEU A 195 6.12 1.35 -15.32
CA LEU A 195 5.12 0.36 -14.92
C LEU A 195 3.71 0.89 -15.19
N SER A 196 3.04 0.35 -16.20
CA SER A 196 1.71 0.78 -16.64
C SER A 196 0.55 0.03 -15.97
N HIS A 197 0.84 -1.01 -15.19
CA HIS A 197 -0.21 -1.80 -14.54
C HIS A 197 -0.80 -1.05 -13.34
N GLU A 198 -2.13 -1.10 -13.22
CA GLU A 198 -2.85 -0.58 -12.06
C GLU A 198 -2.57 -1.43 -10.82
N CYS A 199 -2.29 -0.75 -9.71
CA CYS A 199 -2.15 -1.39 -8.42
C CYS A 199 -3.49 -1.98 -7.96
N ARG A 200 -3.51 -3.27 -7.62
CA ARG A 200 -4.74 -3.97 -7.17
C ARG A 200 -5.30 -3.41 -5.86
N THR A 201 -4.47 -2.74 -5.06
CA THR A 201 -4.86 -2.21 -3.76
C THR A 201 -5.43 -0.80 -3.89
N CYS A 202 -4.73 0.13 -4.53
CA CYS A 202 -5.14 1.54 -4.61
C CYS A 202 -5.66 2.00 -5.98
N ARG A 203 -5.62 1.13 -7.00
CA ARG A 203 -6.04 1.38 -8.39
C ARG A 203 -5.29 2.50 -9.13
N LYS A 204 -4.19 2.99 -8.56
CA LYS A 204 -3.27 3.90 -9.26
C LYS A 204 -2.22 3.10 -10.01
N ASP A 205 -1.77 3.61 -11.13
CA ASP A 205 -0.67 3.08 -11.93
C ASP A 205 0.70 3.47 -11.35
N GLY A 206 1.76 3.04 -12.01
CA GLY A 206 3.11 3.50 -11.70
C GLY A 206 3.77 2.86 -10.48
N HIS A 207 3.22 1.81 -9.86
CA HIS A 207 3.90 1.05 -8.80
C HIS A 207 3.40 -0.39 -8.67
N ALA A 208 4.27 -1.28 -8.19
CA ALA A 208 3.88 -2.65 -7.89
C ALA A 208 3.03 -2.69 -6.60
N SER A 209 2.06 -3.61 -6.52
CA SER A 209 1.22 -3.75 -5.30
C SER A 209 2.04 -3.96 -4.03
N ALA A 210 3.21 -4.58 -4.11
CA ALA A 210 4.12 -4.76 -2.98
C ALA A 210 4.73 -3.43 -2.46
N MET A 211 4.77 -2.40 -3.31
CA MET A 211 5.31 -1.06 -3.05
C MET A 211 4.20 0.00 -2.92
N CYS A 212 2.95 -0.42 -2.69
CA CYS A 212 1.83 0.50 -2.50
C CYS A 212 1.93 1.24 -1.16
N THR A 213 1.91 2.58 -1.20
CA THR A 213 1.93 3.44 -0.01
C THR A 213 0.55 3.78 0.52
N TRP A 214 -0.53 3.41 -0.18
CA TRP A 214 -1.89 3.85 0.15
C TRP A 214 -2.30 3.55 1.60
N TYR A 215 -1.81 2.45 2.17
CA TYR A 215 -2.04 2.14 3.58
C TYR A 215 -1.39 3.14 4.55
N VAL A 216 -0.17 3.58 4.24
CA VAL A 216 0.56 4.61 5.00
C VAL A 216 -0.19 5.94 4.86
N ASP A 217 -0.54 6.30 3.62
CA ASP A 217 -1.28 7.53 3.32
C ASP A 217 -2.64 7.58 4.05
N LEU A 218 -3.35 6.45 4.13
CA LEU A 218 -4.61 6.34 4.89
C LEU A 218 -4.41 6.52 6.39
N ARG A 219 -3.38 5.92 6.98
CA ARG A 219 -3.06 6.10 8.41
C ARG A 219 -2.75 7.55 8.73
N GLU A 220 -1.92 8.20 7.92
CA GLU A 220 -1.60 9.62 8.07
C GLU A 220 -2.84 10.51 7.92
N LYS A 221 -3.72 10.18 6.95
CA LYS A 221 -4.98 10.88 6.76
C LYS A 221 -5.91 10.77 7.97
N VAL A 222 -6.04 9.58 8.54
CA VAL A 222 -6.84 9.38 9.78
C VAL A 222 -6.27 10.23 10.91
N MET A 223 -4.96 10.16 11.16
CA MET A 223 -4.30 10.94 12.21
C MET A 223 -4.50 12.45 12.02
N LYS A 224 -4.37 12.96 10.79
CA LYS A 224 -4.62 14.38 10.47
C LYS A 224 -6.05 14.80 10.79
N LEU A 225 -7.03 14.01 10.36
CA LEU A 225 -8.44 14.29 10.58
C LEU A 225 -8.84 14.19 12.07
N GLU A 226 -8.22 13.29 12.83
CA GLU A 226 -8.42 13.20 14.28
C GLU A 226 -7.89 14.43 15.02
N ASN A 227 -6.70 14.91 14.64
CA ASN A 227 -6.14 16.13 15.21
C ASN A 227 -6.98 17.36 14.84
N GLU A 228 -7.36 17.49 13.58
CA GLU A 228 -8.22 18.59 13.11
C GLU A 228 -9.57 18.61 13.85
N LEU A 229 -10.22 17.44 14.02
CA LEU A 229 -11.47 17.35 14.75
C LEU A 229 -11.31 17.79 16.21
N ARG A 230 -10.21 17.37 16.85
CA ARG A 230 -9.89 17.75 18.24
C ARG A 230 -9.72 19.26 18.39
N GLU A 231 -8.97 19.89 17.49
CA GLU A 231 -8.73 21.34 17.51
C GLU A 231 -10.04 22.14 17.36
N LEU A 232 -10.93 21.70 16.46
CA LEU A 232 -12.25 22.32 16.28
C LEU A 232 -13.15 22.16 17.52
N GLU A 233 -13.11 20.99 18.17
CA GLU A 233 -13.88 20.72 19.39
C GLU A 233 -13.32 21.46 20.63
N ASP A 234 -12.00 21.70 20.66
CA ASP A 234 -11.37 22.57 21.66
C ASP A 234 -11.74 24.04 21.43
N GLU A 235 -11.76 24.50 20.18
CA GLU A 235 -12.17 25.86 19.84
C GLU A 235 -13.64 26.14 20.16
N LYS A 236 -14.54 25.18 19.90
CA LYS A 236 -15.96 25.28 20.25
C LYS A 236 -16.21 25.39 21.77
N ARG A 237 -15.27 24.92 22.60
CA ARG A 237 -15.36 25.00 24.06
C ARG A 237 -14.87 26.32 24.64
N ARG A 238 -14.11 27.11 23.87
CA ARG A 238 -13.63 28.44 24.26
C ARG A 238 -14.68 29.49 23.97
#